data_AF-A0A7X8DZW3-F1
#
_entry.id   AF-A0A7X8DZW3-F1
#
_cell.length_a   1.000
_cell.length_b   1.000
_cell.length_c   1.000
_cell.angle_alpha   90.00
_cell.angle_beta   90.00
_cell.angle_gamma   90.00
#
_symmetry.space_group_name_H-M   'P 1'
#
loop_
_entity.id
_entity.type
_entity.pdbx_description
1 polymer ?
#
loop_
_entity_poly.entity_id
_entity_poly.type
_entity_poly.pdbx_seq_one_letter_code
_entity_poly.pdbx_strand_id
1 'polypeptide(L)'
;MSITITSNVIDISPAIRERVESRFAKLTRRQVPLITPHVIIHKEGLKYQIEATAGVRHDTLFAKAEDENLYAAIKDLGQKLERQLNRYADKPLAQRAVAGQPVVGEDEATAEEVDAEIEAEFIEAEYETQAEAQQAQS
;
A
#
# COMPACT_ATOMS: atom_id res chain seq x y z
N MET A 1 -14.33 -7.35 10.51
CA MET A 1 -13.67 -6.04 10.36
C MET A 1 -14.53 -5.21 9.43
N SER A 2 -14.83 -3.95 9.77
CA SER A 2 -15.59 -3.03 8.92
C SER A 2 -14.64 -2.13 8.13
N ILE A 3 -14.86 -1.99 6.82
CA ILE A 3 -14.06 -1.12 5.95
C ILE A 3 -14.93 0.04 5.46
N THR A 4 -14.47 1.26 5.71
CA THR A 4 -15.11 2.46 5.17
C THR A 4 -14.62 2.63 3.74
N ILE A 5 -15.56 2.65 2.79
CA ILE A 5 -15.25 2.86 1.37
C ILE A 5 -16.00 4.11 0.93
N THR A 6 -15.26 5.08 0.41
CA THR A 6 -15.81 6.34 -0.09
C THR A 6 -15.47 6.46 -1.57
N SER A 7 -16.42 6.90 -2.39
CA SER A 7 -16.15 7.34 -3.75
C SER A 7 -16.93 8.60 -4.05
N ASN A 8 -16.31 9.48 -4.84
CA ASN A 8 -16.94 10.73 -5.29
C ASN A 8 -17.58 10.61 -6.69
N VAL A 9 -17.15 9.64 -7.49
CA VAL A 9 -17.46 9.60 -8.95
C VAL A 9 -18.12 8.28 -9.35
N ILE A 10 -17.93 7.20 -8.58
CA ILE A 10 -18.49 5.89 -8.89
C ILE A 10 -19.39 5.40 -7.77
N ASP A 11 -20.48 4.75 -8.15
CA ASP A 11 -21.31 4.01 -7.21
C ASP A 11 -20.58 2.75 -6.76
N ILE A 12 -20.42 2.60 -5.44
CA ILE A 12 -19.81 1.41 -4.84
C ILE A 12 -20.82 0.25 -4.92
N SER A 13 -20.70 -0.58 -5.94
CA SER A 13 -21.48 -1.81 -6.05
C SER A 13 -21.06 -2.85 -5.00
N PRO A 14 -21.93 -3.82 -4.65
CA PRO A 14 -21.58 -4.90 -3.73
C PRO A 14 -20.33 -5.68 -4.17
N ALA A 15 -20.16 -5.89 -5.47
CA ALA A 15 -19.00 -6.59 -6.03
C ALA A 15 -17.68 -5.82 -5.81
N ILE A 16 -17.70 -4.48 -5.91
CA ILE A 16 -16.52 -3.65 -5.62
C ILE A 16 -16.16 -3.74 -4.14
N ARG A 17 -17.17 -3.65 -3.26
CA ARG A 17 -16.98 -3.77 -1.82
C ARG A 17 -16.37 -5.13 -1.45
N GLU A 18 -16.95 -6.22 -1.94
CA GLU A 18 -16.44 -7.58 -1.70
C GLU A 18 -15.00 -7.71 -2.22
N ARG A 19 -14.69 -7.10 -3.37
CA ARG A 19 -13.33 -7.12 -3.91
C ARG A 19 -12.33 -6.43 -2.99
N VAL A 20 -12.66 -5.23 -2.49
CA VAL A 20 -11.81 -4.51 -1.52
C VAL A 20 -11.68 -5.33 -0.24
N GLU A 21 -12.77 -5.82 0.32
CA GLU A 21 -12.78 -6.65 1.52
C GLU A 21 -11.91 -7.90 1.37
N SER A 22 -11.93 -8.55 0.20
CA SER A 22 -11.08 -9.71 -0.08
C SER A 22 -9.57 -9.41 -0.02
N ARG A 23 -9.17 -8.16 -0.31
CA ARG A 23 -7.76 -7.73 -0.20
C ARG A 23 -7.38 -7.52 1.26
N PHE A 24 -8.20 -6.81 2.01
CA PHE A 24 -7.95 -6.59 3.44
C PHE A 24 -8.02 -7.89 4.27
N ALA A 25 -8.90 -8.84 3.90
CA ALA A 25 -8.96 -10.14 4.54
C ALA A 25 -7.65 -10.93 4.42
N LYS A 26 -6.88 -10.75 3.33
CA LYS A 26 -5.55 -11.34 3.19
C LYS A 26 -4.54 -10.69 4.14
N LEU A 27 -4.59 -9.36 4.29
CA LEU A 27 -3.74 -8.61 5.22
C LEU A 27 -3.94 -9.05 6.67
N THR A 28 -5.20 -9.27 7.08
CA THR A 28 -5.52 -9.70 8.46
C THR A 28 -4.94 -11.07 8.83
N ARG A 29 -4.53 -11.92 7.85
CA ARG A 29 -3.91 -13.22 8.13
C ARG A 29 -2.60 -13.13 8.90
N ARG A 30 -1.90 -11.99 8.80
CA ARG A 30 -0.63 -11.75 9.52
C ARG A 30 -0.82 -11.38 10.99
N GLN A 31 -2.04 -11.48 11.54
CA GLN A 31 -2.35 -11.19 12.96
C GLN A 31 -2.04 -9.75 13.40
N VAL A 32 -1.84 -8.85 12.45
CA VAL A 32 -1.72 -7.42 12.71
C VAL A 32 -3.13 -6.82 12.66
N PRO A 33 -3.65 -6.25 13.76
CA PRO A 33 -4.96 -5.61 13.76
C PRO A 33 -4.89 -4.31 12.96
N LEU A 34 -5.75 -4.19 11.95
CA LEU A 34 -5.94 -2.97 11.18
C LEU A 34 -7.00 -2.10 11.86
N ILE A 35 -6.62 -0.87 12.18
CA ILE A 35 -7.43 0.12 12.88
C ILE A 35 -8.00 1.08 11.84
N THR A 36 -9.33 1.15 11.77
CA THR A 36 -10.07 2.12 10.93
C THR A 36 -9.60 2.15 9.46
N PRO A 37 -9.63 1.00 8.76
CA PRO A 37 -9.35 0.95 7.32
C PRO A 37 -10.30 1.87 6.54
N HIS A 38 -9.73 2.79 5.78
CA HIS A 38 -10.45 3.69 4.90
C HIS A 38 -9.92 3.55 3.48
N VAL A 39 -10.80 3.39 2.51
CA VAL A 39 -10.48 3.32 1.09
C VAL A 39 -11.24 4.40 0.37
N ILE A 40 -10.52 5.17 -0.44
CA ILE A 40 -11.08 6.22 -1.27
C ILE A 40 -10.84 5.86 -2.73
N ILE A 41 -11.91 5.94 -3.54
CA ILE A 41 -11.85 5.65 -4.96
C ILE A 41 -12.21 6.92 -5.74
N HIS A 42 -11.27 7.36 -6.55
CA HIS A 42 -11.38 8.48 -7.47
C HIS A 42 -11.28 8.00 -8.92
N LYS A 43 -11.81 8.82 -9.83
CA LYS A 43 -11.65 8.62 -11.26
C LYS A 43 -11.15 9.91 -11.89
N GLU A 44 -9.99 9.85 -12.52
CA GLU A 44 -9.37 10.97 -13.21
C GLU A 44 -9.24 10.62 -14.70
N GLY A 45 -10.09 11.22 -15.53
CA GLY A 45 -10.18 10.88 -16.95
C GLY A 45 -10.54 9.40 -17.18
N LEU A 46 -9.59 8.65 -17.74
CA LEU A 46 -9.71 7.21 -18.01
C LEU A 46 -9.16 6.32 -16.89
N LYS A 47 -8.37 6.87 -15.97
CA LYS A 47 -7.74 6.12 -14.90
C LYS A 47 -8.57 6.14 -13.63
N TYR A 48 -8.57 5.02 -12.91
CA TYR A 48 -9.03 4.93 -11.54
C TYR A 48 -7.84 5.13 -10.62
N GLN A 49 -7.96 6.09 -9.72
CA GLN A 49 -7.01 6.29 -8.63
C GLN A 49 -7.66 5.81 -7.34
N ILE A 50 -6.96 4.97 -6.62
CA ILE A 50 -7.43 4.47 -5.33
C ILE A 50 -6.38 4.67 -4.26
N GLU A 51 -6.86 5.06 -3.10
CA GLU A 51 -6.06 5.38 -1.94
C GLU A 51 -6.61 4.59 -0.75
N ALA A 52 -5.72 4.07 0.08
CA ALA A 52 -6.12 3.40 1.30
C ALA A 52 -5.21 3.75 2.46
N THR A 53 -5.86 3.97 3.60
CA THR A 53 -5.22 4.27 4.87
C THR A 53 -5.73 3.28 5.90
N ALA A 54 -4.83 2.66 6.66
CA ALA A 54 -5.19 1.78 7.76
C ALA A 54 -4.17 1.90 8.90
N GLY A 55 -4.63 2.18 10.11
CA GLY A 55 -3.75 2.20 11.28
C GLY A 55 -3.28 0.80 11.66
N VAL A 56 -2.04 0.69 12.12
CA VAL A 56 -1.50 -0.49 12.82
C VAL A 56 -0.99 -0.04 14.19
N ARG A 57 -0.45 -0.96 15.02
CA ARG A 57 0.02 -0.56 16.34
C ARG A 57 1.26 0.35 16.19
N HIS A 58 1.15 1.59 16.64
CA HIS A 58 2.24 2.59 16.60
C HIS A 58 2.67 3.05 15.20
N ASP A 59 1.88 2.76 14.16
CA ASP A 59 2.19 3.21 12.79
C ASP A 59 0.90 3.25 11.93
N THR A 60 0.97 3.80 10.73
CA THR A 60 -0.13 3.87 9.76
C THR A 60 0.32 3.36 8.40
N LEU A 61 -0.45 2.44 7.83
CA LEU A 61 -0.27 2.01 6.45
C LEU A 61 -0.98 2.98 5.53
N PHE A 62 -0.31 3.37 4.46
CA PHE A 62 -0.86 4.22 3.42
C PHE A 62 -0.40 3.72 2.06
N ALA A 63 -1.33 3.51 1.13
CA ALA A 63 -0.98 3.13 -0.23
C ALA A 63 -1.87 3.83 -1.24
N LYS A 64 -1.28 4.13 -2.40
CA LYS A 64 -1.95 4.64 -3.58
C LYS A 64 -1.67 3.76 -4.79
N ALA A 65 -2.68 3.54 -5.62
CA ALA A 65 -2.54 2.83 -6.88
C ALA A 65 -3.41 3.49 -7.96
N GLU A 66 -2.94 3.45 -9.20
CA GLU A 66 -3.69 3.92 -10.35
C GLU A 66 -3.67 2.91 -11.49
N ASP A 67 -4.81 2.74 -12.17
CA ASP A 67 -4.92 1.88 -13.35
C ASP A 67 -6.18 2.26 -14.15
N GLU A 68 -6.21 1.99 -15.46
CA GLU A 68 -7.40 2.16 -16.30
C GLU A 68 -8.53 1.18 -15.92
N ASN A 69 -8.17 0.06 -15.29
CA ASN A 69 -9.07 -0.96 -14.77
C ASN A 69 -9.12 -0.92 -13.24
N LEU A 70 -10.29 -0.56 -12.69
CA LEU A 70 -10.54 -0.52 -11.26
C LEU A 70 -10.09 -1.79 -10.50
N TYR A 71 -10.29 -2.98 -11.07
CA TYR A 71 -9.93 -4.24 -10.41
C TYR A 71 -8.43 -4.50 -10.39
N ALA A 72 -7.70 -3.96 -11.37
CA ALA A 72 -6.24 -3.98 -11.39
C ALA A 72 -5.70 -3.00 -10.35
N ALA A 73 -6.20 -1.75 -10.32
CA ALA A 73 -5.87 -0.79 -9.28
C ALA A 73 -6.08 -1.38 -7.86
N ILE A 74 -7.24 -2.02 -7.60
CA ILE A 74 -7.53 -2.67 -6.29
C ILE A 74 -6.55 -3.80 -5.98
N LYS A 75 -6.11 -4.55 -6.99
CA LYS A 75 -5.10 -5.59 -6.81
C LYS A 75 -3.78 -4.97 -6.37
N ASP A 76 -3.34 -3.92 -7.06
CA ASP A 76 -2.02 -3.32 -6.87
C ASP A 76 -1.95 -2.57 -5.53
N LEU A 77 -3.02 -1.86 -5.16
CA LEU A 77 -3.19 -1.29 -3.82
C LEU A 77 -3.04 -2.36 -2.73
N GLY A 78 -3.71 -3.51 -2.90
CA GLY A 78 -3.60 -4.61 -1.96
C GLY A 78 -2.18 -5.15 -1.84
N GLN A 79 -1.43 -5.24 -2.94
CA GLN A 79 -0.04 -5.68 -2.95
C GLN A 79 0.89 -4.66 -2.25
N LYS A 80 0.69 -3.36 -2.47
CA LYS A 80 1.45 -2.30 -1.78
C LYS A 80 1.24 -2.35 -0.26
N LEU A 81 -0.02 -2.47 0.18
CA LEU A 81 -0.35 -2.63 1.60
C LEU A 81 0.24 -3.91 2.20
N GLU A 82 0.24 -5.02 1.46
CA GLU A 82 0.82 -6.28 1.91
C GLU A 82 2.32 -6.15 2.13
N ARG A 83 3.05 -5.49 1.22
CA ARG A 83 4.49 -5.23 1.37
C ARG A 83 4.78 -4.36 2.61
N GLN A 84 4.03 -3.29 2.82
CA GLN A 84 4.19 -2.44 4.00
C GLN A 84 3.90 -3.20 5.30
N LEU A 85 2.83 -3.98 5.31
CA LEU A 85 2.47 -4.82 6.45
C LEU A 85 3.55 -5.87 6.74
N ASN A 86 4.16 -6.43 5.69
CA ASN A 86 5.24 -7.39 5.86
C ASN A 86 6.45 -6.75 6.52
N ARG A 87 6.90 -5.60 6.01
CA ARG A 87 8.01 -4.84 6.61
C ARG A 87 7.73 -4.44 8.06
N TYR A 88 6.48 -4.05 8.35
CA TYR A 88 6.05 -3.73 9.72
C TYR A 88 6.10 -4.96 10.64
N ALA A 89 5.55 -6.09 10.21
CA ALA A 89 5.46 -7.30 11.01
C ALA A 89 6.84 -7.97 11.24
N ASP A 90 7.72 -7.85 10.25
CA ASP A 90 9.05 -8.47 10.28
C ASP A 90 10.08 -7.56 10.99
N LYS A 91 9.70 -6.31 11.36
CA LYS A 91 10.56 -5.38 12.11
C LYS A 91 10.79 -5.95 13.52
N PRO A 92 12.02 -6.37 13.87
CA PRO A 92 12.29 -6.95 15.19
C PRO A 92 12.04 -5.88 16.25
N LEU A 93 11.35 -6.26 17.34
CA LEU A 93 11.12 -5.45 18.55
C LEU A 93 12.43 -5.03 19.29
N ALA A 94 13.59 -5.16 18.65
CA ALA A 94 14.91 -5.02 19.21
C ALA A 94 15.43 -3.58 19.07
N GLN A 95 14.79 -2.61 19.73
CA GLN A 95 15.48 -1.45 20.29
C GLN A 95 14.85 -1.08 21.66
N ARG A 96 14.97 -2.01 22.61
CA ARG A 96 14.93 -1.68 24.04
C ARG A 96 16.36 -1.52 24.54
N ALA A 97 16.97 -0.38 24.24
CA ALA A 97 18.03 0.25 25.03
C ALA A 97 18.56 1.46 24.25
N VAL A 98 18.13 2.66 24.62
CA VAL A 98 18.99 3.77 25.08
C VAL A 98 18.11 5.03 25.21
N ALA A 99 18.13 5.55 26.44
CA ALA A 99 17.83 6.89 26.92
C ALA A 99 17.12 7.93 26.02
N GLY A 100 15.93 8.34 26.45
CA GLY A 100 15.55 9.74 26.72
C GLY A 100 15.50 10.76 25.57
N GLN A 101 14.29 11.04 25.07
CA GLN A 101 13.79 12.38 24.71
C GLN A 101 12.28 12.24 24.37
N PRO A 102 11.40 13.24 24.62
CA PRO A 102 10.02 13.18 24.17
C PRO A 102 9.99 13.32 22.65
N VAL A 103 9.29 12.41 21.98
CA VAL A 103 9.05 12.45 20.53
C VAL A 103 8.08 13.59 20.22
N VAL A 104 8.63 14.79 20.00
CA VAL A 104 7.97 15.81 19.20
C VAL A 104 8.18 15.39 17.74
N GLY A 105 7.07 15.25 17.01
CA GLY A 105 7.08 14.79 15.64
C GLY A 105 7.83 15.75 14.74
N GLU A 106 9.00 15.32 14.26
CA GLU A 106 9.79 15.96 13.22
C GLU A 106 10.55 14.84 12.49
N ASP A 107 9.80 13.96 11.82
CA ASP A 107 10.32 13.18 10.69
C ASP A 107 9.23 13.22 9.62
N GLU A 108 8.98 14.44 9.16
CA GLU A 108 8.26 14.72 7.94
C GLU A 108 9.20 14.37 6.78
N ALA A 109 9.51 13.07 6.63
CA ALA A 109 9.89 12.53 5.33
C ALA A 109 8.64 12.70 4.46
N THR A 110 8.59 13.81 3.72
CA THR A 110 7.49 14.12 2.82
C THR A 110 7.19 12.89 1.97
N ALA A 111 5.92 12.50 1.87
CA ALA A 111 5.50 11.28 1.18
C ALA A 111 6.02 11.18 -0.28
N GLU A 112 6.44 12.29 -0.88
CA GLU A 112 7.14 12.35 -2.17
C GLU A 112 8.54 11.70 -2.16
N GLU A 113 9.30 11.76 -1.06
CA GLU A 113 10.67 11.22 -1.01
C GLU A 113 10.68 9.69 -0.89
N VAL A 114 9.70 9.11 -0.18
CA VAL A 114 9.57 7.66 -0.04
C VAL A 114 9.01 7.02 -1.31
N ASP A 115 8.13 7.70 -2.05
CA ASP A 115 7.63 7.21 -3.34
C ASP A 115 8.75 7.21 -4.40
N ALA A 116 9.62 8.23 -4.43
CA ALA A 116 10.72 8.32 -5.40
C ALA A 116 11.77 7.20 -5.25
N GLU A 117 12.09 6.80 -4.02
CA GLU A 117 13.05 5.71 -3.78
C GLU A 117 12.46 4.34 -4.16
N ILE A 118 11.16 4.14 -3.90
CA ILE A 118 10.44 2.91 -4.26
C ILE A 118 10.27 2.79 -5.79
N GLU A 119 10.01 3.91 -6.47
CA GLU A 119 9.84 3.95 -7.93
C GLU A 119 11.17 3.73 -8.65
N ALA A 120 12.28 4.25 -8.10
CA ALA A 120 13.63 3.98 -8.60
C ALA A 120 14.02 2.49 -8.47
N GLU A 121 13.73 1.86 -7.33
CA GLU A 121 14.01 0.42 -7.11
C GLU A 121 13.17 -0.48 -8.03
N PHE A 122 11.94 -0.06 -8.37
CA PHE A 122 11.07 -0.79 -9.30
C PHE A 122 11.54 -0.70 -10.75
N ILE A 123 12.03 0.47 -11.18
CA ILE A 123 12.55 0.68 -12.54
C ILE A 123 13.83 -0.13 -12.75
N GLU A 124 14.75 -0.16 -11.77
CA GLU A 124 15.98 -0.95 -11.89
C GLU A 124 15.69 -2.46 -12.03
N ALA A 125 14.71 -2.99 -11.29
CA ALA A 125 14.32 -4.39 -11.38
C ALA A 125 13.68 -4.75 -12.74
N GLU A 126 12.91 -3.86 -13.37
CA GLU A 126 12.35 -4.11 -14.70
C GLU A 126 13.41 -4.08 -15.81
N TYR A 127 14.47 -3.29 -15.68
CA TYR A 127 15.56 -3.25 -16.66
C TYR A 127 16.48 -4.47 -16.58
N GLU A 128 16.79 -5.00 -15.39
CA GLU A 128 17.58 -6.23 -15.26
C GLU A 128 16.87 -7.45 -15.85
N THR A 129 15.56 -7.55 -15.63
CA THR A 129 14.75 -8.67 -16.13
C THR A 129 14.69 -8.69 -17.67
N GLN A 130 14.73 -7.53 -18.33
CA GLN A 130 14.74 -7.44 -19.80
C GLN A 130 16.13 -7.68 -20.41
N ALA A 131 17.21 -7.38 -19.68
CA ALA A 131 18.57 -7.61 -20.13
C ALA A 131 18.92 -9.11 -20.16
N GLU A 132 18.45 -9.89 -19.18
CA GLU A 132 18.66 -11.34 -19.15
C GLU A 132 17.87 -12.08 -20.24
N ALA A 133 16.68 -11.58 -20.60
CA ALA A 133 15.85 -12.19 -21.64
C ALA A 133 16.47 -12.08 -23.06
N GLN A 134 17.33 -11.08 -23.30
CA GLN A 134 17.99 -10.89 -24.60
C GLN A 134 19.29 -11.69 -24.75
N GLN A 135 19.94 -12.07 -23.65
CA GLN A 135 21.16 -12.91 -23.69
C GLN A 135 20.86 -14.41 -23.84
N ALA A 136 19.62 -14.84 -23.63
CA ALA A 136 19.20 -16.24 -23.78
C ALA A 136 18.76 -16.62 -25.22
N GLN A 137 18.81 -15.69 -26.18
CA GLN A 137 18.38 -15.92 -27.58
C GLN A 137 19.52 -15.86 -28.61
N SER A 138 20.78 -15.86 -28.17
CA SER A 138 21.97 -15.97 -29.02
C SER A 138 22.66 -17.32 -28.87
#